data_AF-A0A7C5FLA2-F1
#
_entry.id   AF-A0A7C5FLA2-F1
#
_cell.length_a   1.000
_cell.length_b   1.000
_cell.length_c   1.000
_cell.angle_alpha   90.00
_cell.angle_beta   90.00
_cell.angle_gamma   90.00
#
_symmetry.space_group_name_H-M   'P 1'
#
loop_
_entity.id
_entity.type
_entity.pdbx_description
1 polymer ?
#
loop_
_entity_poly.entity_id
_entity_poly.type
_entity_poly.pdbx_seq_one_letter_code
_entity_poly.pdbx_strand_id
1 'polypeptide(L)'
;MDPSISEIAKKIGKDRGIPVEAKKIGNAYYLYKDTTRWDKENKKRVRVSEYIGRINENGLVEKNKRSIYEFGNSLLLLSVIRDIVPELKRYFPDHYKEIVAMSMIRAQDNKPIRYMKSAWEKLYASTQIDASLSENTISEKLRVIGSDIVSQTRFFQSLTTNGDRILFDLSSIFSQSENINLAEKGHNPKHLHLDQINFALVFSGKRHKPVILEVLPGSVRDYKAFDSIMERYDIRECIIIADRGLASYDMPERNGIYLIVAIRRNFSIDMPMDRSFIFRNRGINAGMKDLGEKILYMYEDTPLRSEEETNLIRKLESGEIDQKYLMEEKRKLGKFAILSNMRSDPKEIYELYKSREEVEVAFDAMKNELENDKAYIHTTDGLRGYFFISFISLYMYFSIHQVLKDKDLSQKMSVKEVLFELSKVYVIVNGARRTMAEIPERSRKIAEIFGLKLYPKILWS
;
A
#
# COMPACT_ATOMS: atom_id res chain seq x y z
N MET A 1 -43.57 -9.00 33.99
CA MET A 1 -42.57 -7.92 33.76
C MET A 1 -42.87 -6.85 34.80
N ASP A 2 -41.86 -6.24 35.42
CA ASP A 2 -42.10 -5.16 36.40
C ASP A 2 -42.84 -3.99 35.74
N PRO A 3 -44.02 -3.57 36.25
CA PRO A 3 -44.82 -2.49 35.66
C PRO A 3 -44.04 -1.18 35.47
N SER A 4 -43.18 -0.84 36.44
CA SER A 4 -42.33 0.37 36.41
C SER A 4 -41.36 0.35 35.22
N ILE A 5 -40.72 -0.79 34.99
CA ILE A 5 -39.75 -0.98 33.90
C ILE A 5 -40.43 -0.95 32.52
N SER A 6 -41.65 -1.49 32.42
CA SER A 6 -42.42 -1.48 31.16
C SER A 6 -42.84 -0.06 30.77
N GLU A 7 -43.22 0.76 31.76
CA GLU A 7 -43.61 2.15 31.55
C GLU A 7 -42.40 3.02 31.15
N ILE A 8 -41.25 2.83 31.81
CA ILE A 8 -39.97 3.45 31.44
C ILE A 8 -39.60 3.09 29.99
N ALA A 9 -39.68 1.81 29.62
CA ALA A 9 -39.40 1.35 28.26
C ALA A 9 -40.31 2.00 27.20
N LYS A 10 -41.62 2.07 27.46
CA LYS A 10 -42.60 2.73 26.57
C LYS A 10 -42.31 4.22 26.40
N LYS A 11 -41.98 4.92 27.50
CA LYS A 11 -41.58 6.33 27.48
C LYS A 11 -40.35 6.55 26.60
N ILE A 12 -39.31 5.72 26.78
CA ILE A 12 -38.08 5.78 25.97
C ILE A 12 -38.38 5.55 24.47
N GLY A 13 -39.23 4.58 24.14
CA GLY A 13 -39.64 4.31 22.76
C GLY A 13 -40.37 5.50 22.12
N LYS A 14 -41.29 6.12 22.87
CA LYS A 14 -42.03 7.31 22.45
C LYS A 14 -41.12 8.51 22.23
N ASP A 15 -40.22 8.80 23.17
CA ASP A 15 -39.28 9.93 23.10
C ASP A 15 -38.30 9.80 21.92
N ARG A 16 -37.95 8.57 21.53
CA ARG A 16 -37.00 8.28 20.44
C ARG A 16 -37.66 7.97 19.09
N GLY A 17 -39.00 7.90 19.04
CA GLY A 17 -39.73 7.53 17.83
C GLY A 17 -39.37 6.14 17.29
N ILE A 18 -39.00 5.19 18.15
CA ILE A 18 -38.63 3.83 17.75
C ILE A 18 -39.47 2.78 18.50
N PRO A 19 -39.90 1.70 17.83
CA PRO A 19 -40.53 0.58 18.50
C PRO A 19 -39.49 -0.15 19.35
N VAL A 20 -39.82 -0.36 20.62
CA VAL A 20 -38.91 -0.97 21.60
C VAL A 20 -39.58 -2.11 22.36
N GLU A 21 -38.77 -3.07 22.77
CA GLU A 21 -39.16 -4.24 23.54
C GLU A 21 -38.23 -4.36 24.76
N ALA A 22 -38.79 -4.46 25.96
CA ALA A 22 -38.03 -4.76 27.17
C ALA A 22 -38.00 -6.28 27.40
N LYS A 23 -36.81 -6.85 27.66
CA LYS A 23 -36.63 -8.27 27.98
C LYS A 23 -35.95 -8.42 29.34
N LYS A 24 -36.42 -9.35 30.16
CA LYS A 24 -35.75 -9.74 31.40
C LYS A 24 -34.79 -10.90 31.10
N ILE A 25 -33.50 -10.72 31.37
CA ILE A 25 -32.48 -11.76 31.21
C ILE A 25 -31.73 -11.86 32.54
N GLY A 26 -31.89 -13.00 33.21
CA GLY A 26 -31.45 -13.17 34.61
C GLY A 26 -32.12 -12.15 35.54
N ASN A 27 -31.31 -11.43 36.31
CA ASN A 27 -31.76 -10.40 37.27
C ASN A 27 -31.79 -8.98 36.68
N ALA A 28 -31.60 -8.80 35.37
CA ALA A 28 -31.56 -7.48 34.75
C ALA A 28 -32.60 -7.32 33.63
N TYR A 29 -33.00 -6.07 33.39
CA TYR A 29 -33.88 -5.69 32.29
C TYR A 29 -33.08 -5.01 31.19
N TYR A 30 -33.40 -5.34 29.94
CA TYR A 30 -32.68 -4.89 28.76
C TYR A 30 -33.68 -4.37 27.74
N LEU A 31 -33.36 -3.24 27.12
CA LEU A 31 -34.16 -2.64 26.06
C LEU A 31 -33.60 -3.04 24.69
N TYR A 32 -34.49 -3.44 23.80
CA TYR A 32 -34.18 -3.73 22.41
C TYR A 32 -35.05 -2.88 21.49
N LYS A 33 -34.51 -2.49 20.34
CA LYS A 33 -35.27 -1.93 19.23
C LYS A 33 -35.89 -3.08 18.44
N ASP A 34 -37.19 -3.02 18.23
CA ASP A 34 -37.91 -4.00 17.44
C ASP A 34 -37.80 -3.64 15.95
N THR A 35 -37.09 -4.44 15.17
CA THR A 35 -36.91 -4.20 13.73
C THR A 35 -37.11 -5.49 12.94
N THR A 36 -37.09 -5.40 11.62
CA THR A 36 -37.11 -6.58 10.75
C THR A 36 -35.87 -6.62 9.89
N ARG A 37 -35.29 -7.81 9.72
CA ARG A 37 -34.19 -8.07 8.80
C ARG A 37 -34.65 -9.07 7.74
N TRP A 38 -34.15 -8.92 6.51
CA TRP A 38 -34.37 -9.90 5.45
C TRP A 38 -33.49 -11.14 5.67
N ASP A 39 -34.13 -12.31 5.79
CA ASP A 39 -33.48 -13.61 5.81
C ASP A 39 -33.38 -14.14 4.38
N LYS A 40 -32.13 -14.28 3.90
CA LYS A 40 -31.82 -14.68 2.52
C LYS A 40 -32.05 -16.18 2.27
N GLU A 41 -31.90 -17.03 3.28
CA GLU A 41 -32.12 -18.47 3.15
C GLU A 41 -33.60 -18.78 3.06
N ASN A 42 -34.39 -18.19 3.97
CA ASN A 42 -35.83 -18.44 4.05
C ASN A 42 -36.68 -17.46 3.23
N LYS A 43 -36.04 -16.52 2.51
CA LYS A 43 -36.67 -15.46 1.68
C LYS A 43 -37.84 -14.74 2.38
N LYS A 44 -37.68 -14.43 3.67
CA LYS A 44 -38.72 -13.77 4.48
C LYS A 44 -38.16 -12.67 5.36
N ARG A 45 -39.01 -11.70 5.74
CA ARG A 45 -38.67 -10.74 6.80
C ARG A 45 -38.79 -11.43 8.15
N VAL A 46 -37.70 -11.46 8.91
CA VAL A 46 -37.65 -12.00 10.26
C VAL A 46 -37.55 -10.84 11.24
N ARG A 47 -38.34 -10.90 12.31
CA ARG A 47 -38.28 -9.94 13.42
C ARG A 47 -36.93 -10.10 14.14
N VAL A 48 -36.21 -9.00 14.32
CA VAL A 48 -34.92 -8.96 14.99
C VAL A 48 -34.97 -7.88 16.06
N SER A 49 -34.51 -8.21 17.26
CA SER A 49 -34.39 -7.27 18.37
C SER A 49 -32.96 -6.76 18.46
N GLU A 50 -32.71 -5.46 18.20
CA GLU A 50 -31.38 -4.84 18.33
C GLU A 50 -31.17 -4.29 19.74
N TYR A 51 -30.12 -4.72 20.44
CA TYR A 51 -29.87 -4.30 21.82
C TYR A 51 -29.54 -2.80 21.95
N ILE A 52 -30.32 -2.08 22.77
CA ILE A 52 -30.14 -0.63 23.05
C ILE A 52 -29.33 -0.39 24.32
N GLY A 53 -29.62 -1.12 25.40
CA GLY A 53 -29.01 -0.88 26.72
C GLY A 53 -29.74 -1.59 27.86
N ARG A 54 -29.23 -1.43 29.08
CA ARG A 54 -29.85 -1.97 30.30
C ARG A 54 -30.86 -0.94 30.84
N ILE A 55 -32.04 -1.38 31.27
CA ILE A 55 -32.99 -0.54 31.99
C ILE A 55 -32.88 -0.82 33.49
N ASN A 56 -32.88 0.25 34.27
CA ASN A 56 -33.04 0.22 35.72
C ASN A 56 -34.08 1.28 36.14
N GLU A 57 -34.32 1.41 37.45
CA GLU A 57 -35.26 2.37 38.04
C GLU A 57 -34.94 3.84 37.68
N ASN A 58 -33.67 4.13 37.34
CA ASN A 58 -33.20 5.46 36.94
C ASN A 58 -33.30 5.71 35.42
N GLY A 59 -33.80 4.76 34.64
CA GLY A 59 -33.98 4.88 33.19
C GLY A 59 -33.11 3.93 32.35
N LEU A 60 -32.86 4.33 31.10
CA LEU A 60 -32.02 3.56 30.18
C LEU A 60 -30.54 3.87 30.42
N VAL A 61 -29.80 2.89 30.93
CA VAL A 61 -28.35 2.84 30.80
C VAL A 61 -28.05 2.38 29.38
N GLU A 62 -27.85 3.35 28.47
CA GLU A 62 -27.47 3.04 27.10
C GLU A 62 -26.25 2.14 27.07
N LYS A 63 -26.19 1.24 26.07
CA LYS A 63 -24.94 0.56 25.73
C LYS A 63 -23.80 1.59 25.71
N ASN A 64 -22.71 1.32 26.42
CA ASN A 64 -21.52 2.18 26.43
C ASN A 64 -21.15 2.54 24.99
N LYS A 65 -21.45 3.77 24.58
CA LYS A 65 -21.03 4.33 23.30
C LYS A 65 -19.65 4.90 23.52
N ARG A 66 -18.74 4.60 22.59
CA ARG A 66 -17.41 5.18 22.59
C ARG A 66 -17.54 6.71 22.51
N SER A 67 -16.91 7.42 23.42
CA SER A 67 -16.91 8.88 23.46
C SER A 67 -15.56 9.48 23.05
N ILE A 68 -14.51 8.69 22.89
CA ILE A 68 -13.16 9.18 22.58
C ILE A 68 -12.68 8.55 21.27
N TYR A 69 -12.30 9.37 20.31
CA TYR A 69 -11.87 8.94 18.99
C TYR A 69 -10.51 9.51 18.62
N GLU A 70 -9.71 8.73 17.90
CA GLU A 70 -8.44 9.18 17.34
C GLU A 70 -8.70 10.07 16.12
N PHE A 71 -8.29 11.33 16.25
CA PHE A 71 -8.59 12.41 15.31
C PHE A 71 -7.45 12.70 14.34
N GLY A 72 -6.20 12.65 14.82
CA GLY A 72 -5.02 13.04 14.03
C GLY A 72 -4.85 12.19 12.77
N ASN A 73 -4.72 10.87 12.91
CA ASN A 73 -4.60 9.95 11.76
C ASN A 73 -5.86 9.93 10.90
N SER A 74 -7.06 10.10 11.50
CA SER A 74 -8.30 10.24 10.73
C SER A 74 -8.22 11.40 9.75
N LEU A 75 -7.78 12.58 10.21
CA LEU A 75 -7.62 13.75 9.34
C LEU A 75 -6.52 13.57 8.31
N LEU A 76 -5.34 13.08 8.73
CA LEU A 76 -4.21 12.88 7.82
C LEU A 76 -4.59 11.94 6.67
N LEU A 77 -5.08 10.75 6.99
CA LEU A 77 -5.35 9.71 5.99
C LEU A 77 -6.50 10.11 5.05
N LEU A 78 -7.55 10.76 5.57
CA LEU A 78 -8.62 11.31 4.74
C LEU A 78 -8.15 12.48 3.86
N SER A 79 -7.13 13.23 4.29
CA SER A 79 -6.57 14.32 3.49
C SER A 79 -5.75 13.79 2.31
N VAL A 80 -4.93 12.76 2.53
CA VAL A 80 -4.00 12.25 1.51
C VAL A 80 -4.64 11.29 0.51
N ILE A 81 -5.79 10.68 0.84
CA ILE A 81 -6.55 9.82 -0.10
C ILE A 81 -7.57 10.61 -0.93
N ARG A 82 -7.80 11.89 -0.62
CA ARG A 82 -8.92 12.66 -1.16
C ARG A 82 -8.99 12.67 -2.69
N ASP A 83 -7.83 12.69 -3.34
CA ASP A 83 -7.67 12.74 -4.80
C ASP A 83 -8.15 11.46 -5.50
N ILE A 84 -8.02 10.28 -4.88
CA ILE A 84 -8.43 9.00 -5.48
C ILE A 84 -9.84 8.55 -5.09
N VAL A 85 -10.45 9.15 -4.05
CA VAL A 85 -11.81 8.80 -3.60
C VAL A 85 -12.88 8.92 -4.70
N PRO A 86 -12.87 9.93 -5.59
CA PRO A 86 -13.82 10.01 -6.70
C PRO A 86 -13.75 8.78 -7.62
N GLU A 87 -12.56 8.32 -7.98
CA GLU A 87 -12.38 7.14 -8.82
C GLU A 87 -12.75 5.86 -8.07
N LEU A 88 -12.46 5.76 -6.76
CA LEU A 88 -12.97 4.65 -5.94
C LEU A 88 -14.50 4.60 -5.93
N LYS A 89 -15.18 5.75 -5.80
CA LYS A 89 -16.64 5.80 -5.89
C LYS A 89 -17.16 5.43 -7.26
N ARG A 90 -16.46 5.82 -8.32
CA ARG A 90 -16.84 5.54 -9.71
C ARG A 90 -16.78 4.06 -10.03
N TYR A 91 -15.71 3.37 -9.60
CA TYR A 91 -15.47 1.96 -9.94
C TYR A 91 -15.94 0.97 -8.87
N PHE A 92 -16.05 1.40 -7.60
CA PHE A 92 -16.55 0.58 -6.49
C PHE A 92 -17.67 1.30 -5.72
N PRO A 93 -18.78 1.69 -6.36
CA PRO A 93 -19.83 2.51 -5.72
C PRO A 93 -20.42 1.89 -4.45
N ASP A 94 -20.52 0.56 -4.41
CA ASP A 94 -21.09 -0.17 -3.27
C ASP A 94 -20.07 -0.51 -2.17
N HIS A 95 -18.78 -0.35 -2.43
CA HIS A 95 -17.70 -0.83 -1.57
C HIS A 95 -16.60 0.21 -1.27
N TYR A 96 -16.64 1.40 -1.86
CA TYR A 96 -15.60 2.41 -1.70
C TYR A 96 -15.42 2.82 -0.23
N LYS A 97 -16.49 2.82 0.58
CA LYS A 97 -16.42 3.16 2.01
C LYS A 97 -15.60 2.12 2.78
N GLU A 98 -15.86 0.85 2.55
CA GLU A 98 -15.10 -0.23 3.16
C GLU A 98 -13.68 -0.29 2.64
N ILE A 99 -13.46 -0.04 1.35
CA ILE A 99 -12.12 0.07 0.77
C ILE A 99 -11.33 1.16 1.51
N VAL A 100 -11.86 2.39 1.60
CA VAL A 100 -11.23 3.50 2.33
C VAL A 100 -10.98 3.12 3.79
N ALA A 101 -11.98 2.58 4.48
CA ALA A 101 -11.85 2.23 5.89
C ALA A 101 -10.78 1.15 6.15
N MET A 102 -10.77 0.07 5.35
CA MET A 102 -9.77 -0.99 5.47
C MET A 102 -8.36 -0.47 5.16
N SER A 103 -8.22 0.38 4.12
CA SER A 103 -6.91 0.94 3.75
C SER A 103 -6.38 1.93 4.79
N MET A 104 -7.25 2.74 5.41
CA MET A 104 -6.85 3.63 6.52
C MET A 104 -6.31 2.84 7.71
N ILE A 105 -6.92 1.69 8.03
CA ILE A 105 -6.46 0.84 9.13
C ILE A 105 -5.10 0.24 8.78
N ARG A 106 -4.98 -0.35 7.58
CA ARG A 106 -3.74 -0.98 7.11
C ARG A 106 -2.58 0.00 6.98
N ALA A 107 -2.84 1.24 6.58
CA ALA A 107 -1.81 2.28 6.49
C ALA A 107 -1.20 2.67 7.84
N GLN A 108 -1.94 2.50 8.95
CA GLN A 108 -1.45 2.84 10.30
C GLN A 108 -0.66 1.69 10.93
N ASP A 109 -1.22 0.50 10.87
CA ASP A 109 -0.69 -0.70 11.51
C ASP A 109 -1.33 -1.93 10.88
N ASN A 110 -0.52 -2.93 10.54
CA ASN A 110 -1.03 -4.19 10.03
C ASN A 110 -1.68 -4.99 11.16
N LYS A 111 -2.99 -4.84 11.29
CA LYS A 111 -3.77 -5.62 12.23
C LYS A 111 -4.36 -6.85 11.55
N PRO A 112 -4.38 -8.02 12.22
CA PRO A 112 -5.16 -9.16 11.77
C PRO A 112 -6.58 -8.74 11.39
N ILE A 113 -7.11 -9.31 10.30
CA ILE A 113 -8.41 -8.92 9.71
C ILE A 113 -9.54 -8.88 10.75
N ARG A 114 -9.55 -9.81 11.71
CA ARG A 114 -10.52 -9.87 12.82
C ARG A 114 -10.59 -8.59 13.66
N TYR A 115 -9.52 -7.79 13.72
CA TYR A 115 -9.47 -6.55 14.49
C TYR A 115 -9.81 -5.30 13.67
N MET A 116 -10.11 -5.42 12.38
CA MET A 116 -10.42 -4.25 11.55
C MET A 116 -11.63 -3.48 12.08
N LYS A 117 -12.68 -4.16 12.54
CA LYS A 117 -13.85 -3.49 13.13
C LYS A 117 -13.47 -2.61 14.31
N SER A 118 -12.79 -3.19 15.29
CA SER A 118 -12.43 -2.49 16.53
C SER A 118 -11.37 -1.41 16.29
N ALA A 119 -10.51 -1.56 15.29
CA ALA A 119 -9.59 -0.52 14.84
C ALA A 119 -10.36 0.63 14.16
N TRP A 120 -11.31 0.34 13.28
CA TRP A 120 -12.13 1.35 12.60
C TRP A 120 -12.93 2.19 13.59
N GLU A 121 -13.62 1.54 14.53
CA GLU A 121 -14.46 2.21 15.53
C GLU A 121 -13.65 3.12 16.49
N LYS A 122 -12.32 3.01 16.52
CA LYS A 122 -11.44 3.93 17.27
C LYS A 122 -11.19 5.24 16.53
N LEU A 123 -11.22 5.23 15.20
CA LEU A 123 -10.94 6.40 14.38
C LEU A 123 -12.15 7.33 14.33
N TYR A 124 -11.92 8.63 14.42
CA TYR A 124 -12.98 9.63 14.23
C TYR A 124 -13.62 9.53 12.84
N ALA A 125 -12.86 9.11 11.83
CA ALA A 125 -13.37 8.86 10.48
C ALA A 125 -14.57 7.89 10.44
N SER A 126 -14.68 6.95 11.39
CA SER A 126 -15.84 6.05 11.50
C SER A 126 -17.16 6.76 11.79
N THR A 127 -17.11 8.00 12.31
CA THR A 127 -18.30 8.83 12.52
C THR A 127 -18.75 9.57 11.26
N GLN A 128 -17.88 9.62 10.24
CA GLN A 128 -18.11 10.33 8.97
C GLN A 128 -18.39 9.36 7.81
N ILE A 129 -17.81 8.17 7.88
CA ILE A 129 -17.91 7.13 6.86
C ILE A 129 -18.58 5.91 7.49
N ASP A 130 -19.81 5.66 7.07
CA ASP A 130 -20.57 4.46 7.42
C ASP A 130 -20.08 3.25 6.60
N ALA A 131 -19.01 2.62 7.08
CA ALA A 131 -18.40 1.43 6.50
C ALA A 131 -18.69 0.19 7.34
N SER A 132 -19.21 -0.87 6.71
CA SER A 132 -19.52 -2.13 7.40
C SER A 132 -18.32 -3.07 7.41
N LEU A 133 -17.60 -3.13 8.54
CA LEU A 133 -16.42 -3.98 8.73
C LEU A 133 -16.66 -5.12 9.73
N SER A 134 -17.83 -5.77 9.72
CA SER A 134 -18.06 -6.89 10.64
C SER A 134 -17.15 -8.08 10.31
N GLU A 135 -16.64 -8.76 11.34
CA GLU A 135 -15.72 -9.91 11.19
C GLU A 135 -16.26 -10.96 10.21
N ASN A 136 -17.57 -11.21 10.22
CA ASN A 136 -18.24 -12.18 9.36
C ASN A 136 -18.40 -11.73 7.90
N THR A 137 -18.15 -10.45 7.57
CA THR A 137 -18.36 -9.91 6.22
C THR A 137 -17.08 -9.40 5.56
N ILE A 138 -16.00 -9.17 6.31
CA ILE A 138 -14.75 -8.63 5.72
C ILE A 138 -14.18 -9.60 4.69
N SER A 139 -14.09 -10.90 5.01
CA SER A 139 -13.56 -11.88 4.05
C SER A 139 -14.38 -11.96 2.77
N GLU A 140 -15.70 -11.82 2.88
CA GLU A 140 -16.60 -11.76 1.72
C GLU A 140 -16.39 -10.47 0.91
N LYS A 141 -16.27 -9.32 1.58
CA LYS A 141 -15.98 -8.04 0.92
C LYS A 141 -14.66 -8.08 0.17
N LEU A 142 -13.61 -8.66 0.76
CA LEU A 142 -12.32 -8.85 0.08
C LEU A 142 -12.47 -9.74 -1.15
N ARG A 143 -13.24 -10.83 -1.08
CA ARG A 143 -13.51 -11.68 -2.25
C ARG A 143 -14.25 -10.91 -3.35
N VAL A 144 -15.30 -10.17 -3.01
CA VAL A 144 -16.10 -9.39 -3.97
C VAL A 144 -15.25 -8.30 -4.65
N ILE A 145 -14.46 -7.56 -3.88
CA ILE A 145 -13.54 -6.54 -4.42
C ILE A 145 -12.50 -7.22 -5.32
N GLY A 146 -11.95 -8.34 -4.87
CA GLY A 146 -10.88 -9.06 -5.54
C GLY A 146 -11.29 -9.80 -6.82
N SER A 147 -12.55 -10.23 -6.92
CA SER A 147 -13.09 -10.86 -8.13
C SER A 147 -13.49 -9.85 -9.20
N ASP A 148 -13.74 -8.58 -8.83
CA ASP A 148 -14.02 -7.50 -9.79
C ASP A 148 -12.74 -6.91 -10.40
N ILE A 149 -12.08 -7.72 -11.23
CA ILE A 149 -10.86 -7.34 -11.94
C ILE A 149 -11.11 -6.15 -12.88
N VAL A 150 -12.29 -6.05 -13.49
CA VAL A 150 -12.62 -4.95 -14.42
C VAL A 150 -12.60 -3.61 -13.70
N SER A 151 -13.22 -3.51 -12.52
CA SER A 151 -13.19 -2.28 -11.73
C SER A 151 -11.80 -1.98 -11.19
N GLN A 152 -11.03 -2.99 -10.77
CA GLN A 152 -9.63 -2.81 -10.36
C GLN A 152 -8.77 -2.25 -11.51
N THR A 153 -8.83 -2.87 -12.69
CA THR A 153 -8.10 -2.42 -13.88
C THR A 153 -8.49 -1.00 -14.28
N ARG A 154 -9.79 -0.67 -14.28
CA ARG A 154 -10.24 0.69 -14.60
C ARG A 154 -9.80 1.71 -13.56
N PHE A 155 -9.82 1.35 -12.28
CA PHE A 155 -9.31 2.19 -11.21
C PHE A 155 -7.80 2.43 -11.37
N PHE A 156 -6.99 1.39 -11.56
CA PHE A 156 -5.55 1.56 -11.77
C PHE A 156 -5.24 2.36 -13.04
N GLN A 157 -5.97 2.14 -14.13
CA GLN A 157 -5.87 2.94 -15.35
C GLN A 157 -6.19 4.42 -15.10
N SER A 158 -7.14 4.74 -14.23
CA SER A 158 -7.42 6.14 -13.86
C SER A 158 -6.26 6.83 -13.13
N LEU A 159 -5.37 6.02 -12.53
CA LEU A 159 -4.16 6.52 -11.89
C LEU A 159 -3.01 6.64 -12.86
N THR A 160 -2.97 5.98 -14.01
CA THR A 160 -1.86 6.14 -14.96
C THR A 160 -1.94 7.51 -15.66
N THR A 161 -0.80 8.08 -16.04
CA THR A 161 -0.74 9.35 -16.77
C THR A 161 0.12 9.17 -18.01
N ASN A 162 -0.30 9.74 -19.15
CA ASN A 162 0.50 9.70 -20.38
C ASN A 162 1.79 10.51 -20.21
N GLY A 163 2.92 10.00 -20.70
CA GLY A 163 4.23 10.63 -20.56
C GLY A 163 4.85 10.50 -19.17
N ASP A 164 4.36 9.55 -18.36
CA ASP A 164 4.91 9.26 -17.04
C ASP A 164 6.10 8.29 -17.13
N ARG A 165 7.05 8.42 -16.21
CA ARG A 165 8.14 7.46 -16.06
C ARG A 165 7.61 6.32 -15.21
N ILE A 166 7.54 5.12 -15.76
CA ILE A 166 6.92 3.98 -15.10
C ILE A 166 8.02 3.05 -14.61
N LEU A 167 8.22 3.04 -13.31
CA LEU A 167 9.13 2.09 -12.70
C LEU A 167 8.37 0.78 -12.49
N PHE A 168 8.95 -0.33 -12.95
CA PHE A 168 8.36 -1.65 -12.89
C PHE A 168 9.29 -2.58 -12.16
N ASP A 169 8.78 -3.25 -11.15
CA ASP A 169 9.53 -4.30 -10.48
C ASP A 169 8.57 -5.42 -10.05
N LEU A 170 9.12 -6.63 -9.93
CA LEU A 170 8.40 -7.78 -9.44
C LEU A 170 8.92 -8.17 -8.07
N SER A 171 8.00 -8.65 -7.24
CA SER A 171 8.34 -9.29 -6.00
C SER A 171 7.51 -10.55 -5.82
N SER A 172 7.94 -11.42 -4.92
CA SER A 172 7.19 -12.60 -4.52
C SER A 172 6.97 -12.64 -3.01
N ILE A 173 5.90 -13.32 -2.61
CA ILE A 173 5.64 -13.78 -1.25
C ILE A 173 5.46 -15.29 -1.26
N PHE A 174 6.00 -15.97 -0.25
CA PHE A 174 5.80 -17.42 -0.12
C PHE A 174 4.42 -17.71 0.47
N SER A 175 3.78 -18.77 -0.02
CA SER A 175 2.49 -19.23 0.50
C SER A 175 2.50 -20.74 0.65
N GLN A 176 1.97 -21.22 1.78
CA GLN A 176 1.71 -22.64 2.02
C GLN A 176 0.22 -22.98 1.86
N SER A 177 -0.60 -22.03 1.40
CA SER A 177 -2.05 -22.25 1.26
C SER A 177 -2.36 -23.07 0.00
N GLU A 178 -2.87 -24.29 0.20
CA GLU A 178 -3.27 -25.21 -0.89
C GLU A 178 -4.43 -24.66 -1.75
N ASN A 179 -5.21 -23.72 -1.22
CA ASN A 179 -6.39 -23.17 -1.90
C ASN A 179 -6.13 -21.90 -2.73
N ILE A 180 -4.86 -21.47 -2.85
CA ILE A 180 -4.50 -20.33 -3.70
C ILE A 180 -3.87 -20.87 -4.98
N ASN A 181 -4.65 -20.91 -6.06
CA ASN A 181 -4.19 -21.46 -7.34
C ASN A 181 -3.06 -20.62 -8.00
N LEU A 182 -2.80 -19.40 -7.51
CA LEU A 182 -1.67 -18.57 -7.95
C LEU A 182 -0.36 -18.94 -7.25
N ALA A 183 -0.41 -19.70 -6.15
CA ALA A 183 0.77 -20.14 -5.43
C ALA A 183 1.39 -21.30 -6.21
N GLU A 184 2.49 -21.01 -6.89
CA GLU A 184 3.17 -21.97 -7.77
C GLU A 184 4.68 -21.89 -7.53
N LYS A 185 5.39 -22.96 -7.89
CA LYS A 185 6.86 -22.93 -7.88
C LYS A 185 7.39 -21.88 -8.84
N GLY A 186 8.22 -20.99 -8.33
CA GLY A 186 8.82 -19.91 -9.11
C GLY A 186 10.30 -19.70 -8.79
N HIS A 187 10.91 -18.75 -9.50
CA HIS A 187 12.30 -18.37 -9.27
C HIS A 187 12.37 -17.40 -8.08
N ASN A 188 13.17 -17.75 -7.06
CA ASN A 188 13.47 -16.85 -5.95
C ASN A 188 14.99 -16.82 -5.68
N PRO A 189 15.55 -15.72 -5.13
CA PRO A 189 16.99 -15.55 -4.97
C PRO A 189 17.69 -16.63 -4.13
N LYS A 190 16.94 -17.30 -3.24
CA LYS A 190 17.44 -18.35 -2.36
C LYS A 190 17.25 -19.76 -2.93
N HIS A 191 16.72 -19.88 -4.16
CA HIS A 191 16.37 -21.14 -4.80
C HIS A 191 15.54 -22.09 -3.92
N LEU A 192 14.70 -21.53 -3.05
CA LEU A 192 13.82 -22.29 -2.17
C LEU A 192 12.73 -22.97 -3.00
N HIS A 193 12.52 -24.26 -2.79
CA HIS A 193 11.46 -25.04 -3.44
C HIS A 193 10.11 -24.85 -2.75
N LEU A 194 9.72 -23.61 -2.51
CA LEU A 194 8.45 -23.23 -1.90
C LEU A 194 7.54 -22.58 -2.94
N ASP A 195 6.24 -22.83 -2.82
CA ASP A 195 5.26 -22.14 -3.64
C ASP A 195 5.25 -20.65 -3.28
N GLN A 196 5.19 -19.83 -4.31
CA GLN A 196 5.19 -18.38 -4.18
C GLN A 196 4.08 -17.77 -5.02
N ILE A 197 3.68 -16.57 -4.66
CA ILE A 197 2.79 -15.72 -5.43
C ILE A 197 3.61 -14.51 -5.85
N ASN A 198 3.63 -14.22 -7.14
CA ASN A 198 4.32 -13.05 -7.67
C ASN A 198 3.36 -11.86 -7.65
N PHE A 199 3.90 -10.66 -7.56
CA PHE A 199 3.13 -9.44 -7.74
C PHE A 199 3.99 -8.37 -8.37
N ALA A 200 3.38 -7.62 -9.27
CA ALA A 200 4.00 -6.52 -9.98
C ALA A 200 3.58 -5.20 -9.37
N LEU A 201 4.54 -4.35 -9.05
CA LEU A 201 4.28 -2.98 -8.65
C LEU A 201 4.71 -2.05 -9.78
N VAL A 202 3.79 -1.18 -10.17
CA VAL A 202 4.04 -0.13 -11.15
C VAL A 202 4.00 1.19 -10.39
N PHE A 203 5.06 1.98 -10.53
CA PHE A 203 5.25 3.22 -9.78
C PHE A 203 5.47 4.40 -10.72
N SER A 204 4.79 5.50 -10.44
CA SER A 204 4.92 6.75 -11.18
C SER A 204 6.14 7.51 -10.68
N GLY A 205 7.17 7.63 -11.52
CA GLY A 205 8.35 8.44 -11.24
C GLY A 205 8.04 9.94 -11.25
N LYS A 206 6.98 10.40 -11.94
CA LYS A 206 6.57 11.81 -11.92
C LYS A 206 5.81 12.20 -10.65
N ARG A 207 4.90 11.33 -10.19
CA ARG A 207 4.06 11.60 -9.01
C ARG A 207 4.64 11.02 -7.72
N HIS A 208 5.70 10.21 -7.82
CA HIS A 208 6.32 9.49 -6.73
C HIS A 208 5.32 8.64 -5.92
N LYS A 209 4.41 7.94 -6.62
CA LYS A 209 3.34 7.13 -6.02
C LYS A 209 3.11 5.83 -6.81
N PRO A 210 2.63 4.76 -6.14
CA PRO A 210 2.21 3.54 -6.83
C PRO A 210 0.97 3.80 -7.70
N VAL A 211 0.87 3.13 -8.85
CA VAL A 211 -0.21 3.33 -9.83
C VAL A 211 -0.97 2.05 -10.18
N ILE A 212 -0.26 0.91 -10.24
CA ILE A 212 -0.83 -0.42 -10.46
C ILE A 212 -0.15 -1.38 -9.49
N LEU A 213 -0.93 -2.31 -8.92
CA LEU A 213 -0.42 -3.47 -8.20
C LEU A 213 -1.19 -4.70 -8.66
N GLU A 214 -0.50 -5.64 -9.30
CA GLU A 214 -1.09 -6.82 -9.92
C GLU A 214 -0.58 -8.09 -9.23
N VAL A 215 -1.49 -9.02 -8.94
CA VAL A 215 -1.16 -10.33 -8.37
C VAL A 215 -1.06 -11.34 -9.52
N LEU A 216 0.05 -12.08 -9.54
CA LEU A 216 0.44 -12.96 -10.63
C LEU A 216 0.74 -14.38 -10.10
N PRO A 217 0.56 -15.42 -10.93
CA PRO A 217 1.01 -16.76 -10.56
C PRO A 217 2.52 -16.81 -10.29
N GLY A 218 2.94 -17.61 -9.32
CA GLY A 218 4.35 -17.72 -8.90
C GLY A 218 5.32 -18.17 -9.99
N SER A 219 4.83 -18.92 -10.98
CA SER A 219 5.60 -19.41 -12.12
C SER A 219 5.80 -18.37 -13.23
N VAL A 220 5.05 -17.26 -13.20
CA VAL A 220 5.14 -16.22 -14.22
C VAL A 220 6.50 -15.56 -14.16
N ARG A 221 7.21 -15.63 -15.28
CA ARG A 221 8.48 -14.95 -15.48
C ARG A 221 8.27 -13.45 -15.68
N ASP A 222 9.27 -12.70 -15.26
CA ASP A 222 9.34 -11.25 -15.25
C ASP A 222 8.89 -10.59 -16.56
N TYR A 223 9.45 -10.99 -17.70
CA TYR A 223 9.09 -10.42 -19.01
C TYR A 223 7.62 -10.67 -19.40
N LYS A 224 7.07 -11.86 -19.10
CA LYS A 224 5.66 -12.17 -19.41
C LYS A 224 4.70 -11.35 -18.54
N ALA A 225 5.06 -11.14 -17.28
CA ALA A 225 4.30 -10.28 -16.39
C ALA A 225 4.27 -8.86 -16.93
N PHE A 226 5.43 -8.37 -17.36
CA PHE A 226 5.57 -7.05 -17.98
C PHE A 226 4.70 -6.92 -19.23
N ASP A 227 4.81 -7.83 -20.20
CA ASP A 227 4.03 -7.82 -21.44
C ASP A 227 2.52 -7.81 -21.15
N SER A 228 2.06 -8.69 -20.26
CA SER A 228 0.65 -8.77 -19.89
C SER A 228 0.10 -7.48 -19.26
N ILE A 229 0.92 -6.78 -18.49
CA ILE A 229 0.52 -5.49 -17.90
C ILE A 229 0.49 -4.41 -18.98
N MET A 230 1.46 -4.38 -19.90
CA MET A 230 1.47 -3.42 -21.01
C MET A 230 0.30 -3.60 -21.99
N GLU A 231 -0.17 -4.84 -22.19
CA GLU A 231 -1.36 -5.12 -23.00
C GLU A 231 -2.67 -4.73 -22.30
N ARG A 232 -2.72 -4.87 -20.97
CA ARG A 232 -3.92 -4.62 -20.17
C ARG A 232 -4.21 -3.13 -19.95
N TYR A 233 -3.16 -2.32 -19.83
CA TYR A 233 -3.26 -0.90 -19.52
C TYR A 233 -2.93 -0.04 -20.75
N ASP A 234 -3.76 0.96 -21.07
CA ASP A 234 -3.48 1.93 -22.14
C ASP A 234 -2.37 2.88 -21.67
N ILE A 235 -1.13 2.45 -21.83
CA ILE A 235 0.08 3.22 -21.58
C ILE A 235 0.68 3.59 -22.94
N ARG A 236 0.59 4.87 -23.31
CA ARG A 236 0.99 5.35 -24.64
C ARG A 236 2.44 5.82 -24.71
N GLU A 237 2.94 6.38 -23.62
CA GLU A 237 4.32 6.83 -23.52
C GLU A 237 4.82 6.58 -22.10
N CYS A 238 5.90 5.80 -21.96
CA CYS A 238 6.51 5.50 -20.67
C CYS A 238 7.98 5.13 -20.77
N ILE A 239 8.72 5.39 -19.67
CA ILE A 239 10.08 4.89 -19.47
C ILE A 239 10.03 3.79 -18.42
N ILE A 240 10.35 2.57 -18.82
CA ILE A 240 10.41 1.38 -17.98
C ILE A 240 11.82 1.19 -17.49
N ILE A 241 11.95 0.98 -16.19
CA ILE A 241 13.23 0.75 -15.55
C ILE A 241 13.18 -0.61 -14.89
N ALA A 242 14.03 -1.52 -15.37
CA ALA A 242 14.03 -2.93 -14.98
C ALA A 242 15.40 -3.34 -14.43
N ASP A 243 15.41 -4.23 -13.43
CA ASP A 243 16.63 -4.81 -12.89
C ASP A 243 17.17 -5.98 -13.74
N ARG A 244 18.39 -6.43 -13.44
CA ARG A 244 19.18 -7.45 -14.14
C ARG A 244 18.52 -8.84 -14.25
N GLY A 245 17.40 -9.06 -13.56
CA GLY A 245 16.62 -10.30 -13.59
C GLY A 245 15.41 -10.27 -14.53
N LEU A 246 14.95 -9.07 -14.92
CA LEU A 246 13.61 -8.85 -15.45
C LEU A 246 13.45 -9.05 -16.97
N ALA A 247 14.52 -9.02 -17.76
CA ALA A 247 14.38 -8.84 -19.20
C ALA A 247 15.06 -9.91 -20.05
N SER A 248 14.39 -10.32 -21.14
CA SER A 248 15.13 -10.54 -22.39
C SER A 248 15.72 -9.19 -22.83
N TYR A 249 16.88 -9.17 -23.49
CA TYR A 249 17.48 -7.92 -23.96
C TYR A 249 16.80 -7.36 -25.23
N ASP A 250 15.55 -7.76 -25.45
CA ASP A 250 14.72 -7.37 -26.57
C ASP A 250 14.04 -6.05 -26.22
N MET A 251 14.10 -5.12 -27.17
CA MET A 251 13.50 -3.80 -26.98
C MET A 251 12.01 -3.86 -27.35
N PRO A 252 11.15 -3.09 -26.67
CA PRO A 252 9.76 -3.00 -27.05
C PRO A 252 9.62 -2.44 -28.47
N GLU A 253 8.86 -3.13 -29.33
CA GLU A 253 8.59 -2.70 -30.71
C GLU A 253 7.61 -1.50 -30.78
N ARG A 254 6.84 -1.28 -29.70
CA ARG A 254 5.80 -0.24 -29.64
C ARG A 254 6.42 1.14 -29.44
N ASN A 255 6.14 2.05 -30.38
CA ASN A 255 6.51 3.46 -30.26
C ASN A 255 6.00 4.10 -28.96
N GLY A 256 6.83 4.95 -28.36
CA GLY A 256 6.54 5.64 -27.09
C GLY A 256 6.94 4.86 -25.83
N ILE A 257 7.36 3.59 -25.97
CA ILE A 257 7.82 2.77 -24.85
C ILE A 257 9.35 2.72 -24.85
N TYR A 258 9.95 3.24 -23.78
CA TYR A 258 11.39 3.22 -23.57
C TYR A 258 11.75 2.23 -22.47
N LEU A 259 12.77 1.40 -22.69
CA LEU A 259 13.27 0.45 -21.71
C LEU A 259 14.67 0.85 -21.27
N ILE A 260 14.93 0.87 -19.96
CA ILE A 260 16.24 1.05 -19.34
C ILE A 260 16.48 -0.17 -18.46
N VAL A 261 17.35 -1.08 -18.90
CA VAL A 261 17.59 -2.34 -18.19
C VAL A 261 19.07 -2.53 -17.89
N ALA A 262 19.37 -2.88 -16.64
CA ALA A 262 20.74 -3.25 -16.28
C ALA A 262 21.09 -4.65 -16.80
N ILE A 263 22.31 -4.79 -17.30
CA ILE A 263 22.77 -6.03 -17.92
C ILE A 263 23.69 -6.79 -16.94
N ARG A 264 23.57 -8.12 -16.83
CA ARG A 264 24.37 -8.96 -15.88
C ARG A 264 25.87 -8.88 -16.16
N ARG A 265 26.77 -8.68 -15.18
CA ARG A 265 28.24 -8.47 -15.34
C ARG A 265 29.09 -9.51 -16.12
N ASN A 266 28.51 -10.40 -16.92
CA ASN A 266 29.19 -11.40 -17.76
C ASN A 266 29.68 -10.85 -19.11
N PHE A 267 29.94 -9.55 -19.25
CA PHE A 267 30.46 -8.98 -20.49
C PHE A 267 31.88 -8.46 -20.30
N SER A 268 32.78 -8.92 -21.15
CA SER A 268 34.09 -8.32 -21.40
C SER A 268 33.95 -7.22 -22.45
N ILE A 269 33.14 -6.19 -22.16
CA ILE A 269 32.99 -5.04 -23.04
C ILE A 269 34.01 -4.00 -22.62
N ASP A 270 35.09 -3.92 -23.38
CA ASP A 270 36.04 -2.83 -23.31
C ASP A 270 35.48 -1.66 -24.12
N MET A 271 35.12 -0.58 -23.44
CA MET A 271 34.55 0.61 -24.04
C MET A 271 35.12 1.84 -23.32
N PRO A 272 35.51 2.89 -24.06
CA PRO A 272 36.01 4.11 -23.46
C PRO A 272 34.93 4.73 -22.56
N MET A 273 35.35 5.17 -21.38
CA MET A 273 34.55 5.99 -20.47
C MET A 273 34.98 7.44 -20.64
N ASP A 274 34.44 8.08 -21.66
CA ASP A 274 34.81 9.44 -22.11
C ASP A 274 34.02 10.55 -21.40
N ARG A 275 33.12 10.18 -20.49
CA ARG A 275 32.31 11.12 -19.69
C ARG A 275 32.49 10.86 -18.20
N SER A 276 32.32 11.90 -17.40
CA SER A 276 32.30 11.79 -15.95
C SER A 276 31.32 12.78 -15.35
N PHE A 277 30.68 12.39 -14.24
CA PHE A 277 29.77 13.25 -13.49
C PHE A 277 29.73 12.86 -12.01
N ILE A 278 29.18 13.75 -11.18
CA ILE A 278 28.91 13.48 -9.76
C ILE A 278 27.44 13.11 -9.59
N PHE A 279 27.17 12.01 -8.89
CA PHE A 279 25.83 11.61 -8.45
C PHE A 279 25.83 11.34 -6.95
N ARG A 280 25.07 12.11 -6.16
CA ARG A 280 25.01 12.00 -4.68
C ARG A 280 26.40 11.87 -4.02
N ASN A 281 27.33 12.78 -4.37
CA ASN A 281 28.73 12.78 -3.93
C ASN A 281 29.58 11.58 -4.37
N ARG A 282 29.13 10.80 -5.35
CA ARG A 282 29.89 9.69 -5.95
C ARG A 282 30.40 10.11 -7.33
N GLY A 283 31.68 9.88 -7.60
CA GLY A 283 32.26 10.09 -8.92
C GLY A 283 31.93 8.91 -9.83
N ILE A 284 31.21 9.20 -10.93
CA ILE A 284 30.79 8.22 -11.92
C ILE A 284 31.52 8.51 -13.24
N ASN A 285 32.22 7.50 -13.76
CA ASN A 285 32.72 7.51 -15.13
C ASN A 285 31.70 6.79 -16.02
N ALA A 286 31.51 7.25 -17.25
CA ALA A 286 30.52 6.73 -18.15
C ALA A 286 30.99 6.73 -19.59
N GLY A 287 30.44 5.81 -20.39
CA GLY A 287 30.57 5.78 -21.83
C GLY A 287 29.30 5.20 -22.45
N MET A 288 29.14 5.38 -23.76
CA MET A 288 28.03 4.77 -24.50
C MET A 288 28.47 4.26 -25.87
N LYS A 289 27.79 3.22 -26.35
CA LYS A 289 27.98 2.64 -27.67
C LYS A 289 26.63 2.37 -28.30
N ASP A 290 26.45 2.91 -29.51
CA ASP A 290 25.28 2.64 -30.33
C ASP A 290 25.37 1.22 -30.92
N LEU A 291 24.31 0.44 -30.76
CA LEU A 291 24.16 -0.92 -31.28
C LEU A 291 23.03 -1.01 -32.33
N GLY A 292 22.61 0.12 -32.92
CA GLY A 292 21.51 0.21 -33.87
C GLY A 292 20.18 0.49 -33.18
N GLU A 293 19.39 -0.54 -32.93
CA GLU A 293 18.07 -0.40 -32.26
C GLU A 293 18.16 -0.09 -30.77
N LYS A 294 19.36 -0.22 -30.19
CA LYS A 294 19.62 -0.02 -28.77
C LYS A 294 20.98 0.59 -28.53
N ILE A 295 21.12 1.21 -27.38
CA ILE A 295 22.34 1.87 -26.92
C ILE A 295 22.78 1.18 -25.64
N LEU A 296 24.05 0.82 -25.63
CA LEU A 296 24.74 0.32 -24.46
C LEU A 296 25.38 1.49 -23.72
N TYR A 297 25.03 1.66 -22.45
CA TYR A 297 25.67 2.60 -21.55
C TYR A 297 26.49 1.81 -20.54
N MET A 298 27.75 2.20 -20.31
CA MET A 298 28.61 1.61 -19.28
C MET A 298 28.93 2.67 -18.25
N TYR A 299 28.95 2.26 -16.99
CA TYR A 299 29.26 3.12 -15.86
C TYR A 299 30.31 2.45 -14.99
N GLU A 300 31.18 3.26 -14.39
CA GLU A 300 32.05 2.89 -13.28
C GLU A 300 31.78 3.82 -12.10
N ASP A 301 31.34 3.23 -11.00
CA ASP A 301 31.16 3.93 -9.74
C ASP A 301 32.46 3.84 -8.92
N THR A 302 33.16 4.97 -8.79
CA THR A 302 34.53 4.97 -8.25
C THR A 302 34.61 4.58 -6.76
N PRO A 303 33.69 5.00 -5.86
CA PRO A 303 33.64 4.45 -4.51
C PRO A 303 33.33 2.94 -4.48
N LEU A 304 32.37 2.47 -5.30
CA LEU A 304 32.00 1.04 -5.33
C LEU A 304 33.19 0.18 -5.80
N ARG A 305 33.95 0.65 -6.79
CA ARG A 305 35.18 -0.02 -7.25
C ARG A 305 36.15 -0.24 -6.10
N SER A 306 36.42 0.83 -5.33
CA SER A 306 37.35 0.78 -4.20
C SER A 306 36.88 -0.20 -3.11
N GLU A 307 35.57 -0.24 -2.84
CA GLU A 307 34.97 -1.14 -1.86
C GLU A 307 35.06 -2.60 -2.31
N GLU A 308 34.65 -2.91 -3.54
CA GLU A 308 34.74 -4.25 -4.11
C GLU A 308 36.19 -4.75 -4.18
N GLU A 309 37.14 -3.88 -4.55
CA GLU A 309 38.57 -4.23 -4.56
C GLU A 309 39.09 -4.56 -3.16
N THR A 310 38.73 -3.76 -2.17
CA THR A 310 39.10 -4.01 -0.76
C THR A 310 38.55 -5.35 -0.28
N ASN A 311 37.30 -5.69 -0.64
CA ASN A 311 36.69 -6.97 -0.29
C ASN A 311 37.41 -8.16 -0.94
N LEU A 312 37.85 -8.04 -2.20
CA LEU A 312 38.64 -9.09 -2.85
C LEU A 312 40.03 -9.21 -2.22
N ILE A 313 40.69 -8.10 -1.86
CA ILE A 313 41.98 -8.13 -1.17
C ILE A 313 41.86 -8.87 0.18
N ARG A 314 40.79 -8.64 0.95
CA ARG A 314 40.52 -9.39 2.18
C ARG A 314 40.37 -10.89 1.94
N LYS A 315 39.69 -11.29 0.85
CA LYS A 315 39.55 -12.71 0.46
C LYS A 315 40.87 -13.33 -0.01
N LEU A 316 41.73 -12.55 -0.64
CA LEU A 316 43.07 -12.99 -1.01
C LEU A 316 43.92 -13.23 0.26
N GLU A 317 43.85 -12.31 1.22
CA GLU A 317 44.53 -12.43 2.51
C GLU A 317 44.05 -13.63 3.32
N SER A 318 42.74 -13.93 3.31
CA SER A 318 42.16 -15.11 3.95
C SER A 318 42.43 -16.43 3.21
N GLY A 319 43.01 -16.38 2.01
CA GLY A 319 43.29 -17.55 1.17
C GLY A 319 42.06 -18.12 0.45
N GLU A 320 40.93 -17.41 0.43
CA GLU A 320 39.71 -17.81 -0.29
C GLU A 320 39.85 -17.68 -1.82
N ILE A 321 40.73 -16.79 -2.29
CA ILE A 321 41.02 -16.56 -3.71
C ILE A 321 42.53 -16.47 -3.94
N ASP A 322 42.97 -16.58 -5.20
CA ASP A 322 44.37 -16.36 -5.58
C ASP A 322 44.60 -15.01 -6.26
N GLN A 323 45.88 -14.66 -6.45
CA GLN A 323 46.29 -13.40 -7.09
C GLN A 323 45.78 -13.28 -8.54
N LYS A 324 45.65 -14.41 -9.25
CA LYS A 324 45.22 -14.44 -10.64
C LYS A 324 43.74 -14.04 -10.74
N TYR A 325 42.91 -14.61 -9.88
CA TYR A 325 41.49 -14.29 -9.76
C TYR A 325 41.27 -12.80 -9.47
N LEU A 326 42.01 -12.23 -8.50
CA LEU A 326 41.94 -10.80 -8.21
C LEU A 326 42.23 -9.95 -9.47
N MET A 327 43.29 -10.28 -10.21
CA MET A 327 43.69 -9.52 -11.40
C MET A 327 42.67 -9.62 -12.54
N GLU A 328 42.03 -10.78 -12.71
CA GLU A 328 40.95 -10.99 -13.69
C GLU A 328 39.70 -10.17 -13.33
N GLU A 329 39.33 -10.13 -12.05
CA GLU A 329 38.13 -9.42 -11.58
C GLU A 329 38.31 -7.90 -11.48
N LYS A 330 39.53 -7.41 -11.23
CA LYS A 330 39.84 -5.97 -11.11
C LYS A 330 39.25 -5.11 -12.24
N ARG A 331 39.21 -5.65 -13.47
CA ARG A 331 38.71 -4.95 -14.66
C ARG A 331 37.21 -4.67 -14.62
N LYS A 332 36.45 -5.43 -13.81
CA LYS A 332 34.99 -5.39 -13.69
C LYS A 332 34.50 -4.60 -12.47
N LEU A 333 35.40 -4.29 -11.53
CA LEU A 333 35.04 -3.68 -10.25
C LEU A 333 34.43 -2.29 -10.44
N GLY A 334 33.37 -2.02 -9.69
CA GLY A 334 32.58 -0.80 -9.76
C GLY A 334 31.83 -0.61 -11.08
N LYS A 335 31.98 -1.52 -12.06
CA LYS A 335 31.37 -1.36 -13.39
C LYS A 335 30.01 -2.01 -13.49
N PHE A 336 29.14 -1.41 -14.27
CA PHE A 336 27.89 -2.04 -14.71
C PHE A 336 27.41 -1.42 -16.02
N ALA A 337 26.61 -2.17 -16.76
CA ALA A 337 26.06 -1.74 -18.04
C ALA A 337 24.55 -1.61 -17.97
N ILE A 338 24.01 -0.69 -18.77
CA ILE A 338 22.60 -0.48 -19.03
C ILE A 338 22.37 -0.60 -20.54
N LEU A 339 21.32 -1.29 -20.95
CA LEU A 339 20.82 -1.31 -22.31
C LEU A 339 19.55 -0.46 -22.39
N SER A 340 19.42 0.35 -23.44
CA SER A 340 18.21 1.13 -23.65
C SER A 340 17.93 1.42 -25.13
N ASN A 341 16.66 1.45 -25.52
CA ASN A 341 16.21 2.04 -26.79
C ASN A 341 16.03 3.57 -26.70
N MET A 342 16.24 4.16 -25.52
CA MET A 342 16.26 5.61 -25.31
C MET A 342 17.66 6.16 -25.56
N ARG A 343 17.77 7.08 -26.52
CA ARG A 343 19.00 7.82 -26.80
C ARG A 343 19.04 9.09 -25.98
N SER A 344 19.87 9.11 -24.93
CA SER A 344 20.14 10.31 -24.15
C SER A 344 21.58 10.36 -23.61
N ASP A 345 21.93 11.43 -22.89
CA ASP A 345 23.20 11.55 -22.20
C ASP A 345 23.35 10.44 -21.12
N PRO A 346 24.54 9.83 -20.94
CA PRO A 346 24.74 8.81 -19.91
C PRO A 346 24.39 9.29 -18.50
N LYS A 347 24.55 10.57 -18.16
CA LYS A 347 24.12 11.06 -16.85
C LYS A 347 22.61 10.93 -16.67
N GLU A 348 21.83 11.31 -17.68
CA GLU A 348 20.37 11.22 -17.62
C GLU A 348 19.89 9.77 -17.53
N ILE A 349 20.45 8.86 -18.33
CA ILE A 349 20.11 7.43 -18.27
C ILE A 349 20.48 6.83 -16.92
N TYR A 350 21.62 7.23 -16.34
CA TYR A 350 22.02 6.81 -15.00
C TYR A 350 21.04 7.31 -13.94
N GLU A 351 20.68 8.60 -13.96
CA GLU A 351 19.73 9.19 -13.01
C GLU A 351 18.35 8.55 -13.11
N LEU A 352 17.87 8.31 -14.35
CA LEU A 352 16.66 7.53 -14.60
C LEU A 352 16.80 6.15 -13.96
N TYR A 353 17.82 5.37 -14.30
CA TYR A 353 17.99 4.03 -13.74
C TYR A 353 18.04 4.02 -12.21
N LYS A 354 18.68 5.02 -11.59
CA LYS A 354 18.73 5.15 -10.12
C LYS A 354 17.39 5.50 -9.49
N SER A 355 16.43 6.07 -10.23
CA SER A 355 15.07 6.28 -9.71
C SER A 355 14.33 4.97 -9.40
N ARG A 356 14.78 3.81 -9.90
CA ARG A 356 14.24 2.49 -9.52
C ARG A 356 14.30 2.21 -8.02
N GLU A 357 15.21 2.84 -7.29
CA GLU A 357 15.31 2.76 -5.83
C GLU A 357 13.97 3.13 -5.15
N GLU A 358 13.14 3.97 -5.78
CA GLU A 358 11.81 4.30 -5.26
C GLU A 358 10.85 3.10 -5.23
N VAL A 359 10.96 2.18 -6.19
CA VAL A 359 10.16 0.94 -6.21
C VAL A 359 10.66 -0.06 -5.17
N GLU A 360 11.97 -0.16 -4.98
CA GLU A 360 12.57 -0.98 -3.92
C GLU A 360 12.05 -0.52 -2.54
N VAL A 361 12.07 0.80 -2.29
CA VAL A 361 11.48 1.39 -1.08
C VAL A 361 9.98 1.08 -0.98
N ALA A 362 9.25 1.07 -2.10
CA ALA A 362 7.83 0.75 -2.10
C ALA A 362 7.57 -0.72 -1.76
N PHE A 363 8.37 -1.65 -2.28
CA PHE A 363 8.29 -3.05 -1.90
C PHE A 363 8.67 -3.30 -0.45
N ASP A 364 9.70 -2.61 0.04
CA ASP A 364 10.09 -2.68 1.45
C ASP A 364 8.98 -2.14 2.35
N ALA A 365 8.34 -1.03 1.99
CA ALA A 365 7.16 -0.53 2.72
C ALA A 365 5.99 -1.52 2.68
N MET A 366 5.73 -2.15 1.52
CA MET A 366 4.70 -3.18 1.40
C MET A 366 4.96 -4.42 2.26
N LYS A 367 6.21 -4.89 2.31
CA LYS A 367 6.60 -6.10 3.04
C LYS A 367 6.75 -5.84 4.53
N ASN A 368 7.42 -4.76 4.91
CA ASN A 368 7.83 -4.53 6.30
C ASN A 368 6.87 -3.61 7.06
N GLU A 369 6.36 -2.55 6.42
CA GLU A 369 5.45 -1.60 7.10
C GLU A 369 3.98 -2.01 7.00
N LEU A 370 3.56 -2.53 5.84
CA LEU A 370 2.19 -3.02 5.62
C LEU A 370 2.05 -4.53 5.89
N GLU A 371 3.16 -5.25 6.10
CA GLU A 371 3.20 -6.69 6.39
C GLU A 371 2.32 -7.55 5.45
N ASN A 372 2.38 -7.25 4.15
CA ASN A 372 1.59 -7.97 3.14
C ASN A 372 2.04 -9.44 2.94
N ASP A 373 3.20 -9.83 3.46
CA ASP A 373 3.75 -11.18 3.42
C ASP A 373 3.06 -12.15 4.41
N LYS A 374 2.22 -11.63 5.33
CA LYS A 374 1.44 -12.41 6.31
C LYS A 374 -0.05 -12.45 5.95
N ALA A 375 -0.38 -12.62 4.68
CA ALA A 375 -1.77 -12.72 4.24
C ALA A 375 -2.39 -14.06 4.67
N TYR A 376 -3.14 -14.08 5.79
CA TYR A 376 -3.93 -15.23 6.23
C TYR A 376 -5.21 -15.39 5.40
N ILE A 377 -5.06 -15.53 4.08
CA ILE A 377 -6.17 -15.60 3.11
C ILE A 377 -6.07 -16.92 2.36
N HIS A 378 -7.21 -17.57 2.16
CA HIS A 378 -7.28 -18.92 1.60
C HIS A 378 -7.89 -18.97 0.20
N THR A 379 -8.20 -17.84 -0.44
CA THR A 379 -8.82 -17.81 -1.76
C THR A 379 -8.11 -16.81 -2.66
N THR A 380 -7.93 -17.14 -3.93
CA THR A 380 -7.34 -16.25 -4.94
C THR A 380 -8.03 -14.89 -5.01
N ASP A 381 -9.37 -14.85 -5.02
CA ASP A 381 -10.10 -13.58 -5.08
C ASP A 381 -9.92 -12.76 -3.81
N GLY A 382 -10.03 -13.39 -2.63
CA GLY A 382 -9.73 -12.71 -1.36
C GLY A 382 -8.31 -12.12 -1.33
N LEU A 383 -7.33 -12.81 -1.93
CA LEU A 383 -5.95 -12.35 -2.02
C LEU A 383 -5.85 -11.12 -2.91
N ARG A 384 -6.47 -11.13 -4.10
CA ARG A 384 -6.55 -9.96 -4.98
C ARG A 384 -7.17 -8.76 -4.26
N GLY A 385 -8.28 -8.98 -3.57
CA GLY A 385 -8.94 -7.92 -2.80
C GLY A 385 -8.05 -7.36 -1.70
N TYR A 386 -7.31 -8.22 -1.00
CA TYR A 386 -6.35 -7.79 0.01
C TYR A 386 -5.21 -6.96 -0.58
N PHE A 387 -4.61 -7.41 -1.68
CA PHE A 387 -3.59 -6.64 -2.40
C PHE A 387 -4.14 -5.31 -2.90
N PHE A 388 -5.39 -5.24 -3.35
CA PHE A 388 -6.05 -3.99 -3.72
C PHE A 388 -6.19 -3.02 -2.54
N ILE A 389 -6.62 -3.49 -1.36
CA ILE A 389 -6.66 -2.64 -0.14
C ILE A 389 -5.24 -2.20 0.25
N SER A 390 -4.26 -3.09 0.12
CA SER A 390 -2.86 -2.80 0.40
C SER A 390 -2.25 -1.80 -0.56
N PHE A 391 -2.62 -1.82 -1.84
CA PHE A 391 -2.25 -0.80 -2.81
C PHE A 391 -2.70 0.59 -2.36
N ILE A 392 -3.95 0.73 -1.94
CA ILE A 392 -4.48 2.02 -1.49
C ILE A 392 -3.80 2.48 -0.20
N SER A 393 -3.45 1.53 0.68
CA SER A 393 -2.68 1.82 1.89
C SER A 393 -1.27 2.31 1.55
N LEU A 394 -0.62 1.68 0.57
CA LEU A 394 0.67 2.09 0.02
C LEU A 394 0.58 3.47 -0.65
N TYR A 395 -0.51 3.77 -1.36
CA TYR A 395 -0.77 5.07 -1.93
C TYR A 395 -0.83 6.16 -0.85
N MET A 396 -1.51 5.90 0.27
CA MET A 396 -1.52 6.82 1.42
C MET A 396 -0.11 6.99 2.01
N TYR A 397 0.63 5.89 2.19
CA TYR A 397 2.01 5.92 2.69
C TYR A 397 2.90 6.83 1.83
N PHE A 398 2.90 6.63 0.51
CA PHE A 398 3.69 7.44 -0.41
C PHE A 398 3.19 8.88 -0.53
N SER A 399 1.88 9.10 -0.35
CA SER A 399 1.35 10.46 -0.28
C SER A 399 1.86 11.22 0.96
N ILE A 400 2.01 10.53 2.10
CA ILE A 400 2.62 11.11 3.31
C ILE A 400 4.13 11.30 3.08
N HIS A 401 4.80 10.29 2.54
CA HIS A 401 6.24 10.33 2.26
C HIS A 401 6.61 11.47 1.32
N GLN A 402 5.81 11.71 0.27
CA GLN A 402 6.06 12.79 -0.67
C GLN A 402 5.98 14.17 0.00
N VAL A 403 5.02 14.40 0.90
CA VAL A 403 4.95 15.65 1.68
C VAL A 403 6.19 15.84 2.56
N LEU A 404 6.75 14.76 3.11
CA LEU A 404 8.01 14.81 3.86
C LEU A 404 9.20 15.11 2.95
N LYS A 405 9.25 14.52 1.75
CA LYS A 405 10.29 14.76 0.73
C LYS A 405 10.27 16.21 0.26
N ASP A 406 9.09 16.73 -0.09
CA ASP A 406 8.89 18.12 -0.56
C ASP A 406 9.27 19.19 0.47
N LYS A 407 9.34 18.80 1.75
CA LYS A 407 9.71 19.68 2.88
C LYS A 407 11.10 19.38 3.46
N ASP A 408 11.90 18.56 2.79
CA ASP A 408 13.24 18.14 3.24
C ASP A 408 13.25 17.49 4.64
N LEU A 409 12.17 16.79 4.99
CA LEU A 409 11.98 16.11 6.27
C LEU A 409 12.12 14.59 6.20
N SER A 410 12.22 14.00 5.00
CA SER A 410 12.29 12.55 4.81
C SER A 410 13.49 11.87 5.50
N GLN A 411 14.58 12.62 5.75
CA GLN A 411 15.75 12.15 6.50
C GLN A 411 15.62 12.32 8.02
N LYS A 412 14.65 13.12 8.47
CA LYS A 412 14.45 13.47 9.89
C LYS A 412 13.27 12.76 10.52
N MET A 413 12.33 12.31 9.70
CA MET A 413 11.06 11.74 10.13
C MET A 413 10.56 10.71 9.13
N SER A 414 10.16 9.56 9.63
CA SER A 414 9.51 8.51 8.87
C SER A 414 7.98 8.69 8.82
N VAL A 415 7.34 8.06 7.84
CA VAL A 415 5.86 7.99 7.77
C VAL A 415 5.27 7.37 9.04
N LYS A 416 5.93 6.34 9.58
CA LYS A 416 5.50 5.66 10.81
C LYS A 416 5.55 6.59 12.03
N GLU A 417 6.59 7.40 12.14
CA GLU A 417 6.69 8.42 13.20
C GLU A 417 5.60 9.48 13.06
N VAL A 418 5.28 9.93 11.84
CA VAL A 418 4.15 10.84 11.60
C VAL A 418 2.85 10.24 12.12
N LEU A 419 2.54 9.00 11.71
CA LEU A 419 1.31 8.30 12.10
C LEU A 419 1.28 8.04 13.61
N PHE A 420 2.41 7.71 14.22
CA PHE A 420 2.52 7.51 15.65
C PHE A 420 2.26 8.81 16.42
N GLU A 421 2.88 9.92 16.03
CA GLU A 421 2.69 11.21 16.72
C GLU A 421 1.27 11.75 16.55
N LEU A 422 0.63 11.53 15.40
CA LEU A 422 -0.76 11.92 15.17
C LEU A 422 -1.79 10.96 15.81
N SER A 423 -1.40 9.72 16.12
CA SER A 423 -2.27 8.79 16.88
C SER A 423 -2.60 9.28 18.29
N LYS A 424 -1.79 10.20 18.82
CA LYS A 424 -1.94 10.81 20.15
C LYS A 424 -2.98 11.93 20.18
N VAL A 425 -3.54 12.31 19.03
CA VAL A 425 -4.50 13.42 18.92
C VAL A 425 -5.92 12.87 18.97
N TYR A 426 -6.65 13.14 20.05
CA TYR A 426 -7.99 12.62 20.28
C TYR A 426 -9.07 13.70 20.32
N VAL A 427 -10.29 13.33 19.93
CA VAL A 427 -11.52 14.11 20.10
C VAL A 427 -12.49 13.36 21.00
N ILE A 428 -13.07 14.09 21.95
CA ILE A 428 -14.11 13.62 22.85
C ILE A 428 -15.46 14.07 22.31
N VAL A 429 -16.35 13.12 22.05
CA VAL A 429 -17.71 13.30 21.55
C VAL A 429 -18.69 13.03 22.69
N ASN A 430 -19.47 14.06 23.04
CA ASN A 430 -20.56 13.98 24.00
C ASN A 430 -21.83 14.54 23.38
N GLY A 431 -22.66 13.65 22.82
CA GLY A 431 -23.80 14.04 21.99
C GLY A 431 -23.35 14.88 20.79
N ALA A 432 -23.88 16.10 20.67
CA ALA A 432 -23.49 17.04 19.62
C ALA A 432 -22.18 17.79 19.91
N ARG A 433 -21.71 17.81 21.17
CA ARG A 433 -20.49 18.51 21.57
C ARG A 433 -19.26 17.70 21.22
N ARG A 434 -18.25 18.37 20.67
CA ARG A 434 -16.94 17.81 20.31
C ARG A 434 -15.86 18.66 20.93
N THR A 435 -15.01 18.06 21.75
CA THR A 435 -13.91 18.74 22.45
C THR A 435 -12.61 18.01 22.15
N MET A 436 -11.54 18.74 21.82
CA MET A 436 -10.22 18.13 21.66
C MET A 436 -9.64 17.76 23.01
N ALA A 437 -9.00 16.60 23.10
CA ALA A 437 -8.10 16.31 24.20
C ALA A 437 -6.85 17.20 24.11
N GLU A 438 -6.06 17.28 25.18
CA GLU A 438 -4.78 17.97 25.16
C GLU A 438 -3.88 17.40 24.05
N ILE A 439 -3.41 18.28 23.17
CA ILE A 439 -2.62 17.91 22.00
C ILE A 439 -1.14 18.12 22.31
N PRO A 440 -0.28 17.09 22.22
CA PRO A 440 1.16 17.27 22.37
C PRO A 440 1.73 18.26 21.35
N GLU A 441 2.71 19.06 21.75
CA GLU A 441 3.31 20.08 20.89
C GLU A 441 3.92 19.50 19.61
N ARG A 442 4.56 18.33 19.72
CA ARG A 442 5.10 17.60 18.54
C ARG A 442 3.99 17.24 17.55
N SER A 443 2.83 16.78 18.02
CA SER A 443 1.68 16.45 17.18
C SER A 443 1.10 17.69 16.49
N ARG A 444 1.10 18.87 17.14
CA ARG A 444 0.69 20.14 16.50
C ARG A 444 1.62 20.52 15.35
N LYS A 445 2.93 20.52 15.59
CA LYS A 445 3.94 20.83 14.57
C LYS A 445 3.83 19.89 13.36
N ILE A 446 3.62 18.59 13.61
CA ILE A 446 3.38 17.63 12.53
C ILE A 446 2.08 17.94 11.80
N ALA A 447 0.98 18.21 12.50
CA ALA A 447 -0.26 18.58 11.85
C ALA A 447 -0.13 19.83 10.95
N GLU A 448 0.65 20.84 11.37
CA GLU A 448 0.96 22.03 10.56
C GLU A 448 1.77 21.69 9.30
N ILE A 449 2.75 20.78 9.40
CA ILE A 449 3.49 20.26 8.23
C ILE A 449 2.52 19.71 7.18
N PHE A 450 1.45 19.03 7.60
CA PHE A 450 0.44 18.48 6.68
C PHE A 450 -0.76 19.42 6.43
N GLY A 451 -0.73 20.66 6.93
CA GLY A 451 -1.83 21.62 6.77
C GLY A 451 -3.15 21.17 7.43
N LEU A 452 -3.08 20.31 8.45
CA LEU A 452 -4.24 19.74 9.11
C LEU A 452 -4.82 20.72 10.13
N LYS A 453 -6.14 20.94 10.05
CA LYS A 453 -6.86 21.75 11.04
C LYS A 453 -7.28 20.86 12.20
N LEU A 454 -6.53 20.90 13.31
CA LEU A 454 -6.81 20.13 14.54
C LEU A 454 -8.01 20.68 15.37
N TYR A 455 -8.96 21.32 14.70
CA TYR A 455 -10.22 21.73 15.29
C TYR A 455 -11.31 20.86 14.65
N PRO A 456 -12.18 20.21 15.44
CA PRO A 456 -13.34 19.56 14.87
C PRO A 456 -14.18 20.68 14.26
N LYS A 457 -14.16 20.82 12.93
CA LYS A 457 -15.11 21.70 12.25
C LYS A 457 -16.49 21.29 12.77
N ILE A 458 -17.27 22.24 13.27
CA ILE A 458 -18.70 22.03 13.33
C ILE A 458 -19.13 22.00 11.86
N LEU A 459 -19.21 20.79 11.29
CA LEU A 459 -19.89 20.58 10.03
C LEU A 459 -21.38 20.79 10.34
N TRP A 460 -21.80 22.05 10.28
CA TRP A 460 -23.20 22.41 10.17
C TRP A 460 -23.66 22.12 8.74
N SER A 461 -24.89 21.60 8.69
CA SER A 461 -25.76 21.28 7.53
C SER A 461 -25.22 20.29 6.50
#